data_AF-X0VP31-F1
#
_entry.id   AF-X0VP31-F1
#
_cell.length_a   1.000
_cell.length_b   1.000
_cell.length_c   1.000
_cell.angle_alpha   90.00
_cell.angle_beta   90.00
_cell.angle_gamma   90.00
#
_symmetry.space_group_name_H-M   'P 1'
#
loop_
_entity.id
_entity.type
_entity.pdbx_description
1 polymer ?
#
loop_
_entity_poly.entity_id
_entity_poly.type
_entity_poly.pdbx_seq_one_letter_code
_entity_poly.pdbx_strand_id
1 'polypeptide(L)'
;SHFIWRDPRHILAWAWHPSHENAFYLYEDSTGGKVEVVGKDIMTKNGHCTYLPGNNWILNDTYPDKERKQNPYLYNVATGERVPLGHFYLPPQYKGEWRCDTHPRFSPDGRSVVIDSPHGGNGRQMYLIDISEIVS
;
A
#
# COMPACT_ATOMS: atom_id res chain seq x y z
N SER A 1 -1.47 -1.62 10.61
CA SER A 1 -0.84 -0.84 9.52
C SER A 1 -0.71 -1.68 8.25
N HIS A 2 -0.45 -2.99 8.33
CA HIS A 2 -0.35 -3.91 7.18
C HIS A 2 -1.64 -4.71 6.89
N PHE A 3 -2.79 -4.14 7.24
CA PHE A 3 -4.10 -4.71 6.95
C PHE A 3 -5.15 -3.60 6.84
N ILE A 4 -6.25 -3.89 6.14
CA ILE A 4 -7.41 -3.02 6.00
C ILE A 4 -8.68 -3.84 5.81
N TRP A 5 -9.83 -3.30 6.23
CA TRP A 5 -11.14 -3.82 5.84
C TRP A 5 -11.46 -3.40 4.40
N ARG A 6 -11.78 -4.37 3.54
CA ARG A 6 -12.35 -4.07 2.20
C ARG A 6 -13.82 -3.70 2.33
N ASP A 7 -14.54 -4.46 3.14
CA ASP A 7 -15.97 -4.37 3.38
C ASP A 7 -16.27 -5.02 4.74
N PRO A 8 -17.52 -4.96 5.26
CA PRO A 8 -17.84 -5.49 6.60
C PRO A 8 -17.58 -6.99 6.81
N ARG A 9 -17.23 -7.75 5.78
CA ARG A 9 -16.99 -9.20 5.85
C ARG A 9 -15.59 -9.61 5.42
N HIS A 10 -14.73 -8.67 4.99
CA HIS A 10 -13.42 -9.05 4.47
C HIS A 10 -12.28 -8.14 4.92
N ILE A 11 -11.18 -8.77 5.32
CA ILE A 11 -9.93 -8.12 5.72
C ILE A 11 -8.84 -8.48 4.70
N LEU A 12 -8.22 -7.47 4.10
CA LEU A 12 -6.97 -7.64 3.37
C LEU A 12 -5.80 -7.47 4.34
N ALA A 13 -4.87 -8.41 4.38
CA ALA A 13 -3.68 -8.32 5.24
C ALA A 13 -2.44 -8.90 4.56
N TRP A 14 -1.28 -8.30 4.81
CA TRP A 14 -0.01 -8.98 4.58
C TRP A 14 0.18 -10.03 5.68
N ALA A 15 0.22 -11.30 5.31
CA ALA A 15 0.28 -12.40 6.25
C ALA A 15 1.02 -13.61 5.64
N TRP A 16 1.41 -14.54 6.51
CA TRP A 16 1.85 -15.86 6.09
C TRP A 16 0.65 -16.81 6.01
N HIS A 17 0.57 -17.59 4.93
CA HIS A 17 -0.40 -18.68 4.80
C HIS A 17 0.22 -19.85 4.00
N PRO A 18 -0.12 -21.13 4.28
CA PRO A 18 0.53 -22.28 3.64
C PRO A 18 0.45 -22.34 2.12
N SER A 19 -0.49 -21.60 1.49
CA SER A 19 -0.66 -21.62 0.03
C SER A 19 0.43 -20.86 -0.72
N HIS A 20 0.83 -19.68 -0.24
CA HIS A 20 1.82 -18.82 -0.91
C HIS A 20 2.79 -18.13 0.04
N GLU A 21 2.96 -18.66 1.26
CA GLU A 21 3.77 -18.08 2.32
C GLU A 21 3.37 -16.61 2.58
N ASN A 22 4.33 -15.68 2.56
CA ASN A 22 4.10 -14.26 2.77
C ASN A 22 3.52 -13.58 1.52
N ALA A 23 2.26 -13.16 1.60
CA ALA A 23 1.60 -12.40 0.55
C ALA A 23 0.49 -11.52 1.14
N PHE A 24 -0.17 -10.73 0.29
CA PHE A 24 -1.45 -10.16 0.65
C PHE A 24 -2.54 -11.21 0.51
N TYR A 25 -3.32 -11.40 1.57
CA TYR A 25 -4.46 -12.30 1.60
C TYR A 25 -5.71 -11.53 1.98
N LEU A 26 -6.80 -11.84 1.28
CA LEU A 26 -8.14 -11.42 1.60
C LEU A 26 -8.80 -12.55 2.39
N TYR A 27 -9.09 -12.28 3.65
CA TYR A 27 -9.78 -13.17 4.57
C TYR A 27 -11.26 -12.79 4.63
N GLU A 28 -12.14 -13.78 4.54
CA GLU A 28 -13.53 -13.64 4.96
C GLU A 28 -13.61 -13.74 6.48
N ASP A 29 -14.23 -12.75 7.14
CA ASP A 29 -14.42 -12.69 8.59
C ASP A 29 -15.56 -13.61 9.02
N SER A 30 -15.32 -14.93 8.91
CA SER A 30 -16.24 -15.97 9.33
C SER A 30 -15.49 -17.26 9.70
N THR A 31 -16.10 -18.07 10.57
CA THR A 31 -15.54 -19.38 10.93
C THR A 31 -15.51 -20.28 9.70
N GLY A 32 -14.31 -20.71 9.29
CA GLY A 32 -14.13 -21.49 8.05
C GLY A 32 -14.26 -20.67 6.77
N GLY A 33 -14.19 -19.33 6.87
CA GLY A 33 -14.25 -18.41 5.75
C GLY A 33 -13.14 -18.62 4.73
N LYS A 34 -13.36 -18.11 3.52
CA LYS A 34 -12.40 -18.22 2.42
C LYS A 34 -11.16 -17.36 2.68
N VAL A 35 -10.03 -17.83 2.15
CA VAL A 35 -8.76 -17.09 2.12
C VAL A 35 -8.26 -17.05 0.68
N GLU A 36 -8.11 -15.85 0.13
CA GLU A 36 -7.72 -15.64 -1.26
C GLU A 36 -6.44 -14.81 -1.33
N VAL A 37 -5.46 -15.23 -2.13
CA VAL A 37 -4.26 -14.42 -2.36
C VAL A 37 -4.59 -13.26 -3.30
N VAL A 38 -4.11 -12.06 -2.99
CA VAL A 38 -4.30 -10.84 -3.80
C VAL A 38 -2.95 -10.39 -4.34
N GLY A 39 -2.86 -10.16 -5.64
CA GLY A 39 -1.65 -9.61 -6.28
C GLY A 39 -0.41 -10.48 -6.12
N LYS A 40 -0.54 -11.81 -6.11
CA LYS A 40 0.53 -12.80 -5.83
C LYS A 40 1.92 -12.45 -6.39
N ASP A 41 2.00 -12.09 -7.67
CA ASP A 41 3.27 -11.81 -8.35
C ASP A 41 3.52 -10.31 -8.57
N ILE A 42 2.61 -9.45 -8.09
CA ILE A 42 2.58 -8.01 -8.37
C ILE A 42 2.78 -7.18 -7.09
N MET A 43 2.07 -7.54 -6.03
CA MET A 43 2.15 -6.96 -4.68
C MET A 43 3.07 -7.79 -3.78
N THR A 44 4.31 -8.01 -4.22
CA THR A 44 5.25 -9.00 -3.65
C THR A 44 5.99 -8.55 -2.39
N LYS A 45 5.68 -7.36 -1.86
CA LYS A 45 6.35 -6.80 -0.69
C LYS A 45 5.34 -6.27 0.31
N ASN A 46 5.65 -6.45 1.58
CA ASN A 46 4.89 -5.86 2.68
C ASN A 46 4.87 -4.32 2.57
N GLY A 47 3.75 -3.74 2.94
CA GLY A 47 3.47 -2.31 2.91
C GLY A 47 2.17 -1.96 3.64
N HIS A 48 1.87 -0.67 3.67
CA HIS A 48 0.69 -0.09 4.28
C HIS A 48 -0.44 -0.01 3.27
N CYS A 49 -1.34 -0.98 3.31
CA CYS A 49 -2.42 -1.11 2.33
C CYS A 49 -3.72 -0.43 2.80
N THR A 50 -4.47 0.13 1.85
CA THR A 50 -5.84 0.59 2.03
C THR A 50 -6.62 0.51 0.71
N TYR A 51 -7.95 0.37 0.77
CA TYR A 51 -8.79 0.44 -0.43
C TYR A 51 -9.23 1.89 -0.69
N LEU A 52 -9.19 2.31 -1.95
CA LEU A 52 -9.85 3.52 -2.40
C LEU A 52 -11.39 3.34 -2.44
N PRO A 53 -12.18 4.42 -2.51
CA PRO A 53 -13.63 4.32 -2.63
C PRO A 53 -14.04 3.41 -3.79
N GLY A 54 -15.01 2.53 -3.55
CA GLY A 54 -15.47 1.54 -4.54
C GLY A 54 -14.63 0.26 -4.62
N ASN A 55 -13.54 0.13 -3.86
CA ASN A 55 -12.73 -1.09 -3.73
C ASN A 55 -12.06 -1.61 -5.01
N ASN A 56 -12.08 -0.85 -6.10
CA ASN A 56 -11.43 -1.22 -7.36
C ASN A 56 -9.91 -1.13 -7.29
N TRP A 57 -9.40 -0.27 -6.40
CA TRP A 57 -7.98 0.03 -6.25
C TRP A 57 -7.52 -0.17 -4.82
N ILE A 58 -6.37 -0.81 -4.66
CA ILE A 58 -5.61 -0.87 -3.41
C ILE A 58 -4.46 0.12 -3.51
N LEU A 59 -4.42 1.08 -2.60
CA LEU A 59 -3.27 1.94 -2.36
C LEU A 59 -2.33 1.22 -1.39
N ASN A 60 -1.06 1.10 -1.75
CA ASN A 60 -0.05 0.45 -0.92
C ASN A 60 1.31 1.15 -1.07
N ASP A 61 2.23 0.85 -0.16
CA ASP A 61 3.62 1.26 -0.27
C ASP A 61 4.61 0.09 -0.16
N THR A 62 5.89 0.42 -0.14
CA THR A 62 6.95 -0.54 0.17
C THR A 62 7.92 0.08 1.16
N TYR A 63 8.53 -0.77 1.98
CA TYR A 63 9.79 -0.42 2.63
C TYR A 63 10.88 -0.07 1.61
N PRO A 64 11.95 0.64 2.04
CA PRO A 64 13.05 1.01 1.17
C PRO A 64 13.65 -0.20 0.44
N ASP A 65 13.82 -0.09 -0.87
CA ASP A 65 14.51 -1.08 -1.67
C ASP A 65 16.04 -0.96 -1.55
N LYS A 66 16.78 -1.66 -2.44
CA LYS A 66 18.25 -1.65 -2.45
C LYS A 66 18.84 -0.27 -2.73
N GLU A 67 18.10 0.61 -3.40
CA GLU A 67 18.46 2.01 -3.65
C GLU A 67 17.95 2.95 -2.55
N ARG A 68 17.38 2.38 -1.47
CA ARG A 68 16.68 3.07 -0.39
C ARG A 68 15.48 3.90 -0.86
N LYS A 69 14.82 3.49 -1.94
CA LYS A 69 13.59 4.13 -2.40
C LYS A 69 12.36 3.41 -1.85
N GLN A 70 11.43 4.17 -1.31
CA GLN A 70 10.08 3.72 -0.97
C GLN A 70 9.17 3.97 -2.17
N ASN A 71 8.30 3.01 -2.45
CA ASN A 71 7.56 2.97 -3.71
C ASN A 71 6.06 2.87 -3.43
N PRO A 72 5.35 3.98 -3.15
CA PRO A 72 3.89 4.01 -3.16
C PRO A 72 3.33 3.67 -4.54
N TYR A 73 2.22 2.92 -4.59
CA TYR A 73 1.57 2.52 -5.83
C TYR A 73 0.08 2.26 -5.63
N LEU A 74 -0.67 2.31 -6.74
CA LEU A 74 -2.01 1.76 -6.84
C LEU A 74 -1.96 0.38 -7.50
N TYR A 75 -2.82 -0.52 -7.03
CA TYR A 75 -3.03 -1.83 -7.63
C TYR A 75 -4.52 -2.01 -7.95
N ASN A 76 -4.85 -2.27 -9.21
CA ASN A 76 -6.22 -2.53 -9.64
C ASN A 76 -6.58 -3.98 -9.32
N VAL A 77 -7.64 -4.19 -8.55
CA VAL A 77 -8.05 -5.51 -8.07
C VAL A 77 -8.52 -6.42 -9.21
N ALA A 78 -9.21 -5.85 -10.20
CA ALA A 78 -9.81 -6.62 -11.29
C ALA A 78 -8.80 -6.93 -12.41
N THR A 79 -7.95 -5.97 -12.77
CA THR A 79 -7.03 -6.12 -13.90
C THR A 79 -5.65 -6.61 -13.49
N GLY A 80 -5.28 -6.50 -12.21
CA GLY A 80 -3.92 -6.76 -11.75
C GLY A 80 -2.92 -5.65 -12.13
N GLU A 81 -3.39 -4.53 -12.67
CA GLU A 81 -2.53 -3.41 -13.02
C GLU A 81 -1.88 -2.80 -11.78
N ARG A 82 -0.59 -2.46 -11.87
CA ARG A 82 0.14 -1.75 -10.82
C ARG A 82 0.70 -0.43 -11.37
N VAL A 83 0.25 0.67 -10.78
CA VAL A 83 0.64 2.03 -11.17
C VAL A 83 1.51 2.66 -10.08
N PRO A 84 2.82 2.87 -10.29
CA PRO A 84 3.67 3.59 -9.36
C PRO A 84 3.22 5.04 -9.18
N LEU A 85 3.20 5.53 -7.93
CA LEU A 85 2.92 6.94 -7.62
C LEU A 85 4.20 7.76 -7.39
N GLY A 86 5.36 7.11 -7.44
CA GLY A 86 6.67 7.73 -7.29
C GLY A 86 7.67 6.79 -6.62
N HIS A 87 8.93 7.25 -6.59
CA HIS A 87 10.05 6.53 -6.02
C HIS A 87 10.82 7.49 -5.09
N PHE A 88 10.54 7.41 -3.80
CA PHE A 88 10.98 8.42 -2.83
C PHE A 88 12.19 7.91 -2.04
N TYR A 89 13.32 8.58 -2.18
CA TYR A 89 14.55 8.24 -1.45
C TYR A 89 14.37 8.48 0.05
N LEU A 90 14.67 7.48 0.87
CA LEU A 90 14.70 7.57 2.33
C LEU A 90 16.15 7.78 2.79
N PRO A 91 16.57 8.99 3.22
CA PRO A 91 17.93 9.25 3.63
C PRO A 91 18.37 8.36 4.81
N PRO A 92 19.66 7.95 4.88
CA PRO A 92 20.15 6.96 5.85
C PRO A 92 19.91 7.29 7.33
N GLN A 93 19.81 8.57 7.67
CA GLN A 93 19.52 9.03 9.02
C GLN A 93 18.10 8.68 9.50
N TYR A 94 17.14 8.47 8.59
CA TYR A 94 15.79 8.02 8.92
C TYR A 94 15.79 6.48 9.04
N LYS A 95 16.06 6.00 10.25
CA LYS A 95 16.11 4.57 10.60
C LYS A 95 15.69 4.35 12.07
N GLY A 96 15.32 3.11 12.42
CA GLY A 96 14.91 2.76 13.77
C GLY A 96 13.67 3.54 14.20
N GLU A 97 13.74 4.18 15.37
CA GLU A 97 12.67 5.05 15.89
C GLU A 97 12.44 6.30 15.04
N TRP A 98 13.46 6.74 14.29
CA TRP A 98 13.39 7.90 13.41
C TRP A 98 12.97 7.55 11.98
N ARG A 99 12.55 6.30 11.72
CA ARG A 99 12.11 5.90 10.37
C ARG A 99 10.92 6.74 9.91
N CYS A 100 10.84 6.94 8.60
CA CYS A 100 9.70 7.59 7.96
C CYS A 100 9.12 6.62 6.94
N ASP A 101 8.09 5.88 7.34
CA ASP A 101 7.30 5.08 6.41
C ASP A 101 6.31 5.99 5.67
N THR A 102 6.06 5.72 4.39
CA THR A 102 5.25 6.62 3.55
C THR A 102 3.80 6.72 3.98
N HIS A 103 3.25 5.70 4.64
CA HIS A 103 1.89 5.67 5.19
C HIS A 103 0.85 6.34 4.26
N PRO A 104 0.74 5.87 3.01
CA PRO A 104 -0.12 6.51 2.02
C PRO A 104 -1.57 6.51 2.50
N ARG A 105 -2.21 7.66 2.38
CA ARG A 105 -3.63 7.89 2.69
C ARG A 105 -4.28 8.59 1.52
N PHE A 106 -5.58 8.40 1.33
CA PHE A 106 -6.32 8.99 0.22
C PHE A 106 -7.32 10.05 0.70
N SER A 107 -7.67 10.99 -0.17
CA SER A 107 -8.72 11.99 0.06
C SER A 107 -10.11 11.33 0.04
N PRO A 108 -11.13 11.86 0.76
CA PRO A 108 -12.47 11.26 0.78
C PRO A 108 -13.13 11.06 -0.59
N ASP A 109 -12.79 11.90 -1.58
CA ASP A 109 -13.26 11.79 -2.97
C ASP A 109 -12.47 10.76 -3.81
N GLY A 110 -11.41 10.17 -3.25
CA GLY A 110 -10.57 9.16 -3.91
C GLY A 110 -9.61 9.71 -4.96
N ARG A 111 -9.50 11.04 -5.11
CA ARG A 111 -8.77 11.68 -6.22
C ARG A 111 -7.34 12.07 -5.91
N SER A 112 -6.92 12.00 -4.65
CA SER A 112 -5.56 12.37 -4.24
C SER A 112 -5.03 11.46 -3.15
N VAL A 113 -3.71 11.33 -3.10
CA VAL A 113 -2.97 10.56 -2.11
C VAL A 113 -1.99 11.47 -1.36
N VAL A 114 -1.93 11.36 -0.04
CA VAL A 114 -0.90 11.98 0.78
C VAL A 114 0.07 10.93 1.28
N ILE A 115 1.37 11.23 1.22
CA ILE A 115 2.44 10.41 1.79
C ILE A 115 3.31 11.23 2.75
N ASP A 116 3.89 10.55 3.74
CA ASP A 116 4.97 11.08 4.56
C ASP A 116 6.32 10.78 3.90
N SER A 117 7.20 11.76 3.74
CA SER A 117 8.53 11.50 3.21
C SER A 117 9.57 12.56 3.62
N PRO A 118 10.84 12.17 3.78
CA PRO A 118 11.94 13.12 3.94
C PRO A 118 12.74 13.37 2.66
N HIS A 119 12.28 12.89 1.50
CA HIS A 119 13.07 12.88 0.26
C HIS A 119 13.52 14.27 -0.21
N GLY A 120 12.79 15.34 0.13
CA GLY A 120 13.12 16.72 -0.25
C GLY A 120 14.30 17.34 0.52
N GLY A 121 14.87 16.65 1.51
CA GLY A 121 16.02 17.15 2.30
C GLY A 121 15.67 18.22 3.35
N ASN A 122 14.40 18.54 3.51
CA ASN A 122 13.87 19.57 4.42
C ASN A 122 13.13 18.97 5.63
N GLY A 123 13.58 17.82 6.13
CA GLY A 123 12.91 17.08 7.19
C GLY A 123 11.79 16.18 6.69
N ARG A 124 11.05 15.53 7.62
CA ARG A 124 9.84 14.77 7.27
C ARG A 124 8.74 15.75 6.89
N GLN A 125 8.19 15.60 5.70
CA GLN A 125 7.11 16.41 5.16
C GLN A 125 5.97 15.53 4.63
N MET A 126 4.81 16.13 4.42
CA MET A 126 3.69 15.51 3.71
C MET A 126 3.65 15.99 2.27
N TYR A 127 3.46 15.06 1.33
CA TYR A 127 3.37 15.35 -0.10
C TYR A 127 2.04 14.85 -0.64
N LEU A 128 1.35 15.71 -1.38
CA LEU A 128 0.09 15.37 -2.06
C LEU A 128 0.39 14.96 -3.50
N ILE A 129 -0.24 13.88 -3.94
CA ILE A 129 -0.14 13.30 -5.27
C ILE A 129 -1.55 13.26 -5.85
N ASP A 130 -1.76 13.89 -7.00
CA ASP A 130 -3.00 13.77 -7.76
C ASP A 130 -3.03 12.41 -8.46
N ILE A 131 -4.12 11.66 -8.29
CA ILE A 131 -4.33 10.36 -8.92
C ILE A 131 -5.61 10.33 -9.77
N SER A 132 -6.24 11.48 -9.99
CA SER A 132 -7.56 11.54 -10.63
C SER A 132 -7.58 11.02 -12.07
N GLU A 133 -6.48 11.14 -12.81
CA GLU A 133 -6.32 10.58 -14.16
C GLU A 133 -6.08 9.06 -14.19
N ILE A 134 -5.81 8.44 -13.02
CA ILE A 134 -5.58 6.99 -12.90
C ILE A 134 -6.87 6.27 -12.50
N VAL A 135 -7.67 6.90 -11.63
CA VAL A 135 -8.84 6.26 -10.99
C VAL A 135 -10.17 6.62 -11.66
N SER A 136 -10.16 7.45 -12.70
CA SER A 136 -11.32 7.90 -13.47
C SER A 136 -12.11 6.76 -14.11
#